data_AF-A0AAV2HIK2-F1
#
_entry.id   AF-A0AAV2HIK2-F1
#
_cell.length_a   1.000
_cell.length_b   1.000
_cell.length_c   1.000
_cell.angle_alpha   90.00
_cell.angle_beta   90.00
_cell.angle_gamma   90.00
#
_symmetry.space_group_name_H-M   'P 1'
#
loop_
_entity.id
_entity.type
_entity.pdbx_description
1 polymer ?
#
loop_
_entity_poly.entity_id
_entity_poly.type
_entity_poly.pdbx_seq_one_letter_code
_entity_poly.pdbx_strand_id
1 'polypeptide(L)'
;MSSLTDEEQNFPIAYSLVVYKDSEMVERLLRAVYRPQNYYCIHVDLKATESFHKAMAAIAQCFPNVLLSNKRVDVKWGTFTVLESELVCMKE
;
A
#
# COMPACT_ATOMS: atom_id res chain seq x y z
N MET A 1 -17.05 7.01 2.21
CA MET A 1 -16.64 7.42 3.57
C MET A 1 -16.15 8.85 3.49
N SER A 2 -16.46 9.71 4.47
CA SER A 2 -15.94 11.08 4.61
C SER A 2 -14.84 11.12 5.68
N SER A 3 -14.10 12.22 5.74
CA SER A 3 -13.31 12.58 6.93
C SER A 3 -14.24 12.62 8.16
N LEU A 4 -13.69 12.31 9.35
CA LEU A 4 -14.46 12.37 10.60
C LEU A 4 -14.43 13.78 11.21
N THR A 5 -13.35 14.52 10.99
CA THR A 5 -13.14 15.88 11.49
C THR A 5 -12.51 16.78 10.42
N ASP A 6 -12.70 18.10 10.55
CA ASP A 6 -12.03 19.10 9.71
C ASP A 6 -10.50 19.07 9.92
N GLU A 7 -10.04 18.78 11.13
CA GLU A 7 -8.61 18.64 11.43
C GLU A 7 -7.98 17.51 10.61
N GLU A 8 -8.58 16.32 10.63
CA GLU A 8 -8.11 15.18 9.84
C GLU A 8 -8.18 15.45 8.33
N GLN A 9 -9.20 16.19 7.87
CA GLN A 9 -9.32 16.57 6.45
C GLN A 9 -8.19 17.51 6.00
N ASN A 10 -7.75 18.40 6.89
CA ASN A 10 -6.69 19.38 6.62
C ASN A 10 -5.29 18.81 6.87
N PHE A 11 -5.16 17.56 7.33
CA PHE A 11 -3.87 16.91 7.59
C PHE A 11 -3.79 15.53 6.89
N PRO A 12 -3.72 15.50 5.55
CA PRO A 12 -3.62 14.24 4.81
C PRO A 12 -2.30 13.52 5.06
N ILE A 13 -2.35 12.21 5.27
CA ILE A 13 -1.19 11.34 5.49
C ILE A 13 -0.99 10.42 4.28
N ALA A 14 0.26 10.19 3.90
CA ALA A 14 0.65 9.17 2.94
C ALA A 14 1.26 7.95 3.64
N TYR A 15 0.83 6.75 3.27
CA TYR A 15 1.35 5.47 3.75
C TYR A 15 2.07 4.72 2.63
N SER A 16 3.21 4.13 2.95
CA SER A 16 3.88 3.12 2.13
C SER A 16 3.74 1.76 2.81
N LEU A 17 3.14 0.80 2.09
CA LEU A 17 2.85 -0.55 2.58
C LEU A 17 3.62 -1.57 1.72
N VAL A 18 4.75 -2.05 2.23
CA VAL A 18 5.54 -3.11 1.58
C VAL A 18 5.03 -4.49 2.04
N VAL A 19 4.45 -5.25 1.13
CA VAL A 19 3.74 -6.51 1.42
C VAL A 19 4.18 -7.65 0.50
N TYR A 20 4.09 -8.90 0.98
CA TYR A 20 4.51 -10.07 0.19
C TYR A 20 3.67 -11.35 0.40
N LYS A 21 2.75 -11.37 1.37
CA LYS A 21 1.86 -12.51 1.68
C LYS A 21 0.67 -12.08 2.55
N ASP A 22 -0.26 -13.02 2.75
CA ASP A 22 -1.42 -12.90 3.65
C ASP A 22 -2.33 -11.71 3.34
N SER A 23 -3.18 -11.87 2.32
CA SER A 23 -4.07 -10.80 1.85
C SER A 23 -5.09 -10.37 2.90
N GLU A 24 -5.53 -11.29 3.77
CA GLU A 24 -6.48 -10.98 4.83
C GLU A 24 -5.86 -10.04 5.86
N MET A 25 -4.61 -10.27 6.26
CA MET A 25 -3.89 -9.36 7.15
C MET A 25 -3.70 -7.97 6.52
N VAL A 26 -3.36 -7.90 5.23
CA VAL A 26 -3.22 -6.61 4.52
C VAL A 26 -4.55 -5.87 4.46
N GLU A 27 -5.64 -6.56 4.14
CA GLU A 27 -6.99 -5.97 4.14
C GLU A 27 -7.37 -5.44 5.52
N ARG A 28 -7.13 -6.23 6.57
CA ARG A 28 -7.42 -5.82 7.96
C ARG A 28 -6.61 -4.60 8.37
N LEU A 29 -5.32 -4.56 8.01
CA LEU A 29 -4.46 -3.41 8.26
C LEU A 29 -4.97 -2.18 7.52
N LEU A 30 -5.19 -2.29 6.20
CA LEU A 30 -5.68 -1.18 5.38
C LEU A 30 -6.99 -0.64 5.94
N ARG A 31 -7.96 -1.51 6.25
CA ARG A 31 -9.24 -1.11 6.86
C ARG A 31 -9.07 -0.37 8.19
N ALA A 32 -8.10 -0.75 9.01
CA ALA A 32 -7.86 -0.10 10.30
C ALA A 32 -7.32 1.34 10.12
N VAL A 33 -6.47 1.57 9.12
CA VAL A 33 -5.83 2.88 8.89
C VAL A 33 -6.50 3.72 7.80
N TYR A 34 -7.42 3.15 7.02
CA TYR A 34 -7.99 3.79 5.85
C TYR A 34 -8.84 5.02 6.20
N ARG A 35 -8.55 6.12 5.54
CA ARG A 35 -9.35 7.35 5.52
C ARG A 35 -9.37 7.92 4.10
N PRO A 36 -10.50 8.52 3.67
CA PRO A 36 -10.67 8.97 2.28
C PRO A 36 -9.73 10.13 1.88
N GLN A 37 -9.24 10.91 2.84
CA GLN A 37 -8.32 12.02 2.59
C GLN A 37 -6.83 11.63 2.58
N ASN A 38 -6.51 10.41 3.02
CA ASN A 38 -5.12 9.91 3.04
C ASN A 38 -4.76 9.26 1.71
N TYR A 39 -3.48 8.96 1.52
CA TYR A 39 -2.95 8.25 0.35
C TYR A 39 -2.25 6.97 0.78
N TYR A 40 -2.41 5.90 0.00
CA TYR A 40 -1.85 4.59 0.31
C TYR A 40 -1.16 4.02 -0.92
N CYS A 41 0.16 3.86 -0.87
CA CYS A 41 0.89 3.08 -1.85
C CYS A 41 1.15 1.68 -1.30
N ILE A 42 0.78 0.66 -2.08
CA ILE A 42 1.04 -0.74 -1.79
C ILE A 42 2.14 -1.22 -2.74
N HIS A 43 3.30 -1.56 -2.19
CA HIS A 43 4.35 -2.27 -2.91
C HIS A 43 4.20 -3.77 -2.67
N VAL A 44 4.07 -4.54 -3.75
CA VAL A 44 4.00 -6.00 -3.69
C VAL A 44 5.33 -6.58 -4.14
N ASP A 45 6.04 -7.29 -3.25
CA ASP A 45 7.31 -7.95 -3.55
C ASP A 45 7.21 -8.77 -4.84
N LEU A 46 8.21 -8.67 -5.72
CA LEU A 46 8.27 -9.37 -6.99
C LEU A 46 8.10 -10.89 -6.83
N LYS A 47 8.56 -11.46 -5.71
CA LYS A 47 8.46 -12.89 -5.39
C LYS A 47 7.08 -13.35 -4.93
N ALA A 48 6.18 -12.43 -4.60
CA ALA A 48 4.84 -12.79 -4.15
C ALA A 48 4.06 -13.52 -5.26
N THR A 49 3.18 -14.44 -4.85
CA THR A 49 2.40 -15.24 -5.80
C THR A 49 1.50 -14.36 -6.66
N GLU A 50 1.21 -14.83 -7.88
CA GLU A 50 0.31 -14.10 -8.78
C GLU A 50 -1.09 -13.91 -8.18
N SER A 51 -1.57 -14.90 -7.42
CA SER A 51 -2.85 -14.82 -6.69
C SER A 51 -2.84 -13.70 -5.65
N PHE A 52 -1.75 -13.54 -4.90
CA PHE A 52 -1.61 -12.45 -3.92
C PHE A 52 -1.56 -11.08 -4.61
N HIS A 53 -0.79 -10.94 -5.69
CA HIS A 53 -0.74 -9.70 -6.47
C HIS A 53 -2.11 -9.33 -7.04
N LYS A 54 -2.86 -10.30 -7.58
CA LYS A 54 -4.24 -10.09 -8.05
C LYS A 54 -5.18 -9.65 -6.93
N ALA A 55 -5.06 -10.23 -5.74
CA ALA A 55 -5.84 -9.81 -4.58
C ALA A 55 -5.53 -8.36 -4.18
N MET A 56 -4.26 -7.97 -4.11
CA MET A 56 -3.89 -6.58 -3.81
C MET A 56 -4.37 -5.60 -4.88
N ALA A 57 -4.34 -6.00 -6.16
CA ALA A 57 -4.87 -5.20 -7.26
C ALA A 57 -6.39 -5.01 -7.15
N ALA A 58 -7.12 -6.07 -6.81
CA ALA A 58 -8.57 -5.98 -6.59
C ALA A 58 -8.90 -5.05 -5.40
N ILE A 59 -8.14 -5.12 -4.31
CA ILE A 59 -8.31 -4.20 -3.17
C ILE A 59 -8.03 -2.76 -3.59
N ALA A 60 -6.92 -2.49 -4.28
CA ALA A 60 -6.57 -1.14 -4.72
C ALA A 60 -7.64 -0.53 -5.65
N GLN A 61 -8.20 -1.32 -6.57
CA GLN A 61 -9.25 -0.87 -7.50
C GLN A 61 -10.54 -0.42 -6.79
N CYS A 62 -10.79 -0.84 -5.55
CA CYS A 62 -11.96 -0.42 -4.78
C CYS A 62 -11.88 1.04 -4.28
N PHE A 63 -10.68 1.65 -4.27
CA PHE A 63 -10.46 2.96 -3.65
C PHE A 63 -9.68 3.90 -4.57
N PRO A 64 -10.10 5.16 -4.72
CA PRO A 64 -9.44 6.11 -5.62
C PRO A 64 -8.06 6.59 -5.12
N ASN A 65 -7.77 6.40 -3.83
CA ASN A 65 -6.58 6.87 -3.11
C ASN A 65 -5.68 5.71 -2.62
N VAL A 66 -5.91 4.49 -3.11
CA VAL A 66 -5.06 3.32 -2.88
C VAL A 66 -4.44 2.91 -4.21
N LEU A 67 -3.12 2.92 -4.28
CA LEU A 67 -2.34 2.71 -5.48
C LEU A 67 -1.46 1.47 -5.32
N LEU A 68 -1.31 0.69 -6.38
CA LEU A 68 -0.22 -0.27 -6.47
C LEU A 68 0.99 0.40 -7.11
N SER A 69 2.16 0.21 -6.51
CA SER A 69 3.42 0.70 -7.08
C SER A 69 3.62 0.19 -8.52
N ASN A 70 4.07 1.06 -9.42
CA ASN A 70 4.31 0.69 -10.83
C ASN A 70 5.46 -0.32 -11.01
N LYS A 71 6.42 -0.32 -10.07
CA LYS A 71 7.62 -1.16 -10.09
C LYS A 71 7.60 -2.12 -8.91
N ARG A 72 7.75 -3.40 -9.19
CA ARG A 72 7.94 -4.44 -8.17
C ARG A 72 9.43 -4.72 -7.99
N VAL A 73 9.84 -4.87 -6.74
CA VAL A 73 11.23 -5.12 -6.34
C VAL A 73 11.33 -6.52 -5.75
N ASP A 74 12.36 -7.28 -6.12
CA ASP A 74 12.71 -8.53 -5.43
C ASP A 74 13.36 -8.18 -4.09
N VAL A 75 12.55 -8.05 -3.04
CA VAL A 75 13.02 -7.60 -1.72
C VAL A 75 13.78 -8.73 -1.01
N LYS A 76 15.08 -8.53 -0.81
CA LYS A 76 15.95 -9.41 -0.04
C LYS A 76 16.22 -8.80 1.33
N TRP A 77 15.92 -9.58 2.37
CA TRP A 77 16.09 -9.15 3.75
C TRP A 77 17.53 -8.71 4.04
N GLY A 78 17.67 -7.61 4.79
CA GLY A 78 18.98 -7.06 5.17
C GLY A 78 19.75 -6.36 4.04
N THR A 79 19.13 -6.15 2.87
CA THR A 79 19.78 -5.50 1.71
C THR A 79 19.07 -4.22 1.30
N PHE A 80 19.69 -3.45 0.40
CA PHE A 80 19.16 -2.19 -0.13
C PHE A 80 17.75 -2.32 -0.73
N THR A 81 17.37 -3.48 -1.23
CA THR A 81 16.05 -3.68 -1.86
C THR A 81 14.88 -3.44 -0.90
N VAL A 82 15.11 -3.51 0.43
CA VAL A 82 14.10 -3.12 1.45
C VAL A 82 13.83 -1.61 1.40
N LEU A 83 14.88 -0.81 1.28
CA LEU A 83 14.75 0.64 1.10
C LEU A 83 14.24 0.97 -0.30
N GLU A 84 14.66 0.23 -1.33
CA GLU A 84 14.22 0.46 -2.70
C GLU A 84 12.69 0.32 -2.84
N SER A 85 12.06 -0.67 -2.20
CA SER A 85 10.59 -0.82 -2.23
C SER A 85 9.85 0.38 -1.65
N GLU A 86 10.39 0.98 -0.58
CA GLU A 86 9.84 2.20 0.03
C GLU A 86 10.02 3.41 -0.90
N LEU A 87 11.21 3.56 -1.48
CA LEU A 87 11.52 4.66 -2.41
C LEU A 87 10.67 4.61 -3.69
N VAL A 88 10.30 3.42 -4.16
CA VAL A 88 9.35 3.27 -5.26
C VAL A 88 8.01 3.88 -4.87
N CYS A 89 7.47 3.55 -3.69
CA CYS A 89 6.20 4.11 -3.23
C CYS A 89 6.25 5.61 -2.96
N MET A 90 7.38 6.15 -2.50
CA MET A 90 7.55 7.61 -2.30
C MET A 90 7.54 8.41 -3.61
N LYS A 91 7.77 7.76 -4.75
CA LYS A 91 7.79 8.41 -6.06
C LYS A 91 6.41 8.52 -6.70
N GLU A 92 5.49 7.63 -6.34
CA GLU A 92 4.09 7.67 -6.81
C GLU A 92 3.34 8.88 -6.25
#